data_AF-A0A3D1RQK3-F1
#
_entry.id   AF-A0A3D1RQK3-F1
#
_cell.length_a   1.000
_cell.length_b   1.000
_cell.length_c   1.000
_cell.angle_alpha   90.00
_cell.angle_beta   90.00
_cell.angle_gamma   90.00
#
_symmetry.space_group_name_H-M   'P 1'
#
loop_
_entity.id
_entity.type
_entity.pdbx_description
1 polymer ?
#
loop_
_entity_poly.entity_id
_entity_poly.type
_entity_poly.pdbx_seq_one_letter_code
_entity_poly.pdbx_strand_id
1 'polypeptide(L)' 'AKEGAYAHVRLPSGEVRLIHINCRATIGQVGNLDYENQNIGKAGRKRWMGIRPTVRGSVMNPNDHPHGGG' A
#
# COMPACT_ATOMS: atom_id res chain seq x y z
N ALA A 1 -13.19 0.72 21.89
CA ALA A 1 -14.09 0.12 22.91
C ALA A 1 -14.10 -1.40 22.73
N LYS A 2 -14.27 -2.17 23.81
CA LYS A 2 -14.49 -3.62 23.74
C LYS A 2 -16.00 -3.88 23.76
N GLU A 3 -16.49 -4.67 22.82
CA GLU A 3 -17.90 -4.99 22.64
C GLU A 3 -18.04 -6.51 22.54
N GLY A 4 -18.43 -7.14 23.66
CA GLY A 4 -18.51 -8.59 23.78
C GLY A 4 -17.21 -9.30 23.42
N ALA A 5 -17.27 -10.20 22.44
CA ALA A 5 -16.11 -10.97 21.95
C ALA A 5 -15.17 -10.17 21.01
N TYR A 6 -15.50 -8.92 20.70
CA TYR A 6 -14.77 -8.09 19.74
C TYR A 6 -14.26 -6.79 20.35
N ALA A 7 -13.23 -6.21 19.72
CA ALA A 7 -12.67 -4.93 20.06
C ALA A 7 -12.61 -4.04 18.82
N HIS A 8 -12.99 -2.78 18.98
CA HIS A 8 -12.84 -1.75 17.94
C HIS A 8 -11.38 -1.30 17.85
N VAL A 9 -10.76 -1.50 16.68
CA VAL A 9 -9.37 -1.11 16.39
C VAL A 9 -9.34 -0.20 15.16
N ARG A 10 -8.61 0.91 15.25
CA ARG A 10 -8.35 1.79 14.12
C ARG A 10 -7.13 1.30 13.34
N LEU A 11 -7.30 0.99 12.07
CA LEU A 11 -6.26 0.50 11.18
C LEU A 11 -5.39 1.66 10.63
N PRO A 12 -4.18 1.37 10.11
CA PRO A 12 -3.36 2.37 9.43
C PRO A 12 -4.04 3.00 8.20
N SER A 13 -5.00 2.30 7.59
CA SER A 13 -5.86 2.83 6.52
C SER A 13 -6.84 3.90 6.99
N GLY A 14 -7.00 4.08 8.31
CA GLY A 14 -7.99 4.97 8.92
C GLY A 14 -9.34 4.31 9.24
N GLU A 15 -9.59 3.11 8.72
CA GLU A 15 -10.79 2.31 8.99
C GLU A 15 -10.88 1.89 10.46
N VAL A 16 -12.09 1.95 11.04
CA VAL A 16 -12.37 1.35 12.36
C VAL A 16 -12.99 -0.03 12.13
N ARG A 17 -12.30 -1.08 12.59
CA ARG A 17 -12.70 -2.46 12.37
C ARG A 17 -12.82 -3.23 13.68
N LEU A 18 -13.80 -4.12 13.75
CA LEU A 18 -13.97 -5.07 14.85
C LEU A 18 -13.02 -6.26 14.69
N ILE A 19 -12.18 -6.49 15.71
CA ILE A 19 -11.22 -7.60 15.78
C ILE A 19 -11.56 -8.48 16.98
N HIS A 20 -11.49 -9.80 16.82
CA HIS A 20 -11.80 -10.75 17.90
C HIS A 20 -10.80 -10.63 19.05
N ILE A 21 -11.27 -10.70 20.30
CA ILE A 21 -10.45 -10.42 21.49
C ILE A 21 -9.30 -11.42 21.70
N ASN A 22 -9.43 -12.64 21.17
CA ASN A 22 -8.38 -13.66 21.23
C ASN A 22 -7.25 -13.48 20.19
N CYS A 23 -7.36 -12.50 19.28
CA CYS A 23 -6.28 -12.19 18.33
C CYS A 23 -5.06 -11.64 19.08
N ARG A 24 -3.86 -12.08 18.70
CA ARG A 24 -2.59 -11.60 19.27
C ARG A 24 -2.15 -10.32 18.57
N ALA A 25 -1.64 -9.37 19.35
CA ALA A 25 -1.03 -8.15 18.86
C ALA A 25 0.19 -7.80 19.72
N THR A 26 1.11 -7.03 19.16
CA THR A 26 2.27 -6.49 19.87
C THR A 26 2.08 -5.00 20.08
N ILE A 27 2.44 -4.51 21.27
CA ILE A 27 2.37 -3.09 21.61
C ILE A 27 3.52 -2.35 20.93
N GLY A 28 3.21 -1.23 20.28
CA GLY A 28 4.20 -0.32 19.70
C GLY A 28 3.92 0.00 18.24
N GLN A 29 4.67 0.96 17.72
CA GLN A 29 4.70 1.30 16.30
C GLN A 29 5.79 0.48 15.60
N VAL A 30 5.54 0.07 14.36
CA VAL A 30 6.58 -0.54 13.52
C VAL A 30 7.70 0.49 13.31
N GLY A 31 8.95 0.09 13.51
CA GLY A 31 10.12 0.96 13.35
C GLY A 31 10.37 1.36 11.89
N ASN A 32 11.43 2.16 11.66
CA ASN A 32 11.81 2.71 10.35
C ASN A 32 10.79 3.71 9.78
N LEU A 33 10.45 4.74 10.57
CA LEU A 33 9.49 5.79 10.20
C LEU A 33 9.93 6.62 8.98
N ASP A 34 11.24 6.79 8.79
CA ASP A 34 11.81 7.55 7.66
C ASP A 34 11.81 6.78 6.33
N TYR A 35 11.28 5.55 6.30
CA TYR A 35 11.25 4.76 5.08
C TYR A 35 10.50 5.47 3.94
N GLU A 36 9.44 6.19 4.27
CA GLU A 36 8.64 6.97 3.30
C GLU A 36 9.43 8.16 2.70
N ASN A 37 10.38 8.72 3.45
CA ASN A 37 11.18 9.86 3.03
C ASN A 37 12.29 9.49 2.03
N GLN A 38 12.51 8.20 1.75
CA GLN A 38 13.58 7.75 0.87
C GLN A 38 13.27 8.00 -0.61
N ASN A 39 14.10 8.80 -1.28
CA ASN A 39 14.09 8.89 -2.73
C ASN A 39 14.88 7.73 -3.37
N ILE A 40 14.25 7.02 -4.32
CA ILE A 40 14.85 5.88 -5.04
C ILE A 40 15.98 6.34 -5.98
N GLY A 41 15.94 7.58 -6.47
CA GLY A 41 16.99 8.21 -7.27
C GLY A 41 17.09 7.71 -8.71
N LYS A 42 17.51 6.46 -8.93
CA LYS A 42 17.76 5.89 -10.27
C LYS A 42 16.76 4.80 -10.66
N ALA A 43 16.46 4.70 -11.96
CA ALA A 43 15.57 3.67 -12.51
C ALA A 43 16.02 2.23 -12.16
N GLY A 44 17.32 1.96 -12.18
CA GLY A 44 17.86 0.64 -11.85
C GLY A 44 17.53 0.19 -10.41
N ARG A 45 17.43 1.12 -9.45
CA ARG A 45 17.09 0.78 -8.07
C ARG A 45 15.63 0.32 -7.94
N LYS A 46 14.70 0.88 -8.72
CA LYS A 46 13.32 0.35 -8.84
C LYS A 46 13.31 -1.09 -9.37
N ARG A 47 14.17 -1.41 -10.33
CA ARG A 47 14.29 -2.77 -10.88
C ARG A 47 14.79 -3.78 -9.85
N TRP A 48 15.72 -3.38 -8.97
CA TRP A 48 16.19 -4.24 -7.87
C TRP A 48 15.09 -4.56 -6.85
N MET A 49 14.10 -3.69 -6.71
CA MET A 49 12.91 -3.92 -5.88
C MET A 49 11.85 -4.80 -6.56
N GLY A 50 12.14 -5.37 -7.74
CA GLY A 50 11.20 -6.20 -8.50
C GLY A 50 10.13 -5.43 -9.30
N ILE A 51 10.15 -4.09 -9.26
CA ILE A 51 9.18 -3.26 -9.96
C ILE A 51 9.60 -3.12 -11.44
N ARG A 52 8.73 -3.53 -12.36
CA ARG A 52 8.93 -3.39 -13.81
C ARG A 52 8.45 -2.00 -14.28
N PRO A 53 9.01 -1.45 -15.38
CA PRO A 53 8.51 -0.21 -15.95
C PRO A 53 7.06 -0.38 -16.39
N THR A 54 6.20 0.58 -16.04
CA THR A 54 4.81 0.66 -16.48
C THR A 54 4.70 1.65 -17.63
N VAL A 55 4.03 1.25 -18.71
CA VAL A 55 3.77 2.11 -19.87
C VAL A 55 2.44 2.81 -19.66
N ARG A 56 2.36 4.12 -19.93
CA ARG A 56 1.11 4.88 -19.82
C ARG A 56 0.14 4.48 -20.93
N GLY A 57 -1.15 4.38 -20.63
CA GLY A 57 -2.18 4.07 -21.63
C GLY A 57 -2.26 5.09 -22.77
N SER A 58 -1.92 6.35 -22.51
CA SER A 58 -1.97 7.44 -23.50
C SER A 58 -1.01 7.28 -24.68
N VAL A 59 0.01 6.41 -24.55
CA VAL A 59 0.97 6.13 -25.63
C VAL A 59 0.76 4.76 -26.25
N MET A 60 -0.31 4.06 -25.85
CA MET A 60 -0.72 2.79 -26.43
C MET A 60 -1.67 3.04 -27.61
N ASN A 61 -2.08 1.97 -28.29
CA ASN A 61 -3.04 2.04 -29.39
C ASN A 61 -4.50 1.96 -28.87
N PRO A 62 -5.51 2.38 -29.66
CA PRO A 62 -6.92 2.34 -29.26
C PRO A 62 -7.45 0.95 -28.84
N ASN A 63 -6.90 -0.11 -29.41
CA ASN A 63 -7.25 -1.49 -29.06
C ASN A 63 -6.64 -1.94 -27.71
N ASP A 64 -5.54 -1.32 -27.28
CA ASP A 64 -4.79 -1.73 -26.09
C ASP A 64 -5.23 -0.98 -24.83
N HIS A 65 -5.64 0.28 -24.96
CA HIS A 65 -6.08 1.10 -23.83
C HIS A 65 -7.16 2.11 -24.25
N PRO A 66 -8.17 2.39 -23.40
CA PRO A 66 -9.19 3.42 -23.69
C PRO A 66 -8.68 4.85 -23.94
N HIS A 67 -7.40 5.11 -23.66
CA HIS A 67 -6.75 6.41 -23.87
C HIS A 67 -5.70 6.32 -25.00
N GLY A 68 -5.64 5.19 -25.69
CA GLY A 68 -4.68 4.93 -26.75
C GLY A 68 -5.19 5.43 -28.09
N GLY A 69 -4.26 5.88 -28.93
CA GLY A 69 -4.56 6.65 -30.14
C GLY A 69 -5.02 8.07 -29.84
N GLY A 70 -4.81 8.96 -30.81
CA GLY A 70 -5.12 10.40 -30.69
C GLY A 70 -6.56 10.67 -30.33
#